data_AF-A0A3Q0RHZ4-F1
#
_entry.id   AF-A0A3Q0RHZ4-F1
#
_cell.length_a   1.000
_cell.length_b   1.000
_cell.length_c   1.000
_cell.angle_alpha   90.00
_cell.angle_beta   90.00
_cell.angle_gamma   90.00
#
_symmetry.space_group_name_H-M   'P 1'
#
loop_
_entity.id
_entity.type
_entity.pdbx_description
1 polymer ?
#
loop_
_entity_poly.entity_id
_entity_poly.type
_entity_poly.pdbx_seq_one_letter_code
_entity_poly.pdbx_strand_id
1 'polypeptide(L)'
;MAEQNTEAKLKNLLKQEKIQLWNPPYTEQDQQPGQQHMQELAERYAPLVCLPVSEVGGALESIRAQAVKRGKGNQTFRETNVATLELLLPRDAKKDPKVKTYLETRLDMSVQQVVDRIAEEHGLRNIKLILNGRTLSAERRLDEQGVKNHSKMMVLKVSDAELKQQLTEEEEEKRNQEESIQRTQKGFQILSERDGSEDPDTTPFLEIADQKGNPLKIPHKEKKALILAMGFHEKGRALMKRKQYDNALCHLLQADQQFSKCGSALLSSVDNYAVLQLDIVWCYWALEALSCLDDGRSRLQRAEDCFLRCYGAQQERLLMIKGNTGREEVLFLRLYLLQSLLSYIEGNDSQARLLLSKVESLYARLSPDSEKMAQLMALGFTEREARLGLRACGGDLQEAAIHISTGRQEREELKQRERQKRRTRMEAISTLAELGFSRSDAARALHHADGNVDRAYAILLDSSHAAQATNNNTEGGVTPEKVEQLLYLGFERDSAEAALRLTGGDVQSATQLLLDNQGVLSPELLSPPSTSSSSSSPSSEEPKDSELVNEVLEDIAHHEEDYLDLTLEEENELIAAMKAYLCREPAQTV
;
A
#
# COMPACT_ATOMS: atom_id res chain seq x y z
N MET A 1 -4.13 -8.69 -24.61
CA MET A 1 -4.85 -9.89 -24.14
C MET A 1 -4.75 -11.04 -25.15
N ALA A 2 -5.53 -11.05 -26.24
CA ALA A 2 -5.60 -12.20 -27.16
C ALA A 2 -4.28 -12.55 -27.88
N GLU A 3 -3.53 -11.54 -28.30
CA GLU A 3 -2.19 -11.76 -28.89
C GLU A 3 -1.22 -12.39 -27.87
N GLN A 4 -1.29 -11.99 -26.59
CA GLN A 4 -0.46 -12.57 -25.54
C GLN A 4 -0.84 -14.04 -25.26
N ASN A 5 -2.14 -14.37 -25.23
CA ASN A 5 -2.62 -15.75 -25.14
C ASN A 5 -2.09 -16.60 -26.30
N THR A 6 -2.18 -16.08 -27.52
CA THR A 6 -1.68 -16.76 -28.73
C THR A 6 -0.17 -16.98 -28.65
N GLU A 7 0.60 -15.95 -28.31
CA GLU A 7 2.04 -16.07 -28.11
C GLU A 7 2.39 -17.09 -27.02
N ALA A 8 1.65 -17.13 -25.91
CA ALA A 8 1.90 -18.06 -24.80
C ALA A 8 1.64 -19.51 -25.21
N LYS A 9 0.53 -19.79 -25.91
CA LYS A 9 0.22 -21.10 -26.49
C LYS A 9 1.32 -21.58 -27.43
N LEU A 10 1.76 -20.71 -28.34
CA LEU A 10 2.82 -21.03 -29.30
C LEU A 10 4.16 -21.24 -28.59
N LYS A 11 4.52 -20.41 -27.60
CA LYS A 11 5.72 -20.62 -26.78
C LYS A 11 5.72 -21.97 -26.07
N ASN A 12 4.56 -22.43 -25.58
CA ASN A 12 4.42 -23.75 -24.97
C ASN A 12 4.63 -24.88 -25.99
N LEU A 13 4.04 -24.79 -27.19
CA LEU A 13 4.26 -25.76 -28.27
C LEU A 13 5.73 -25.82 -28.71
N LEU A 14 6.33 -24.66 -28.96
CA LEU A 14 7.75 -24.54 -29.31
C LEU A 14 8.65 -25.18 -28.25
N LYS A 15 8.33 -24.97 -26.96
CA LYS A 15 9.07 -25.57 -25.84
C LYS A 15 8.92 -27.09 -25.78
N GLN A 16 7.72 -27.62 -26.03
CA GLN A 16 7.48 -29.07 -26.06
C GLN A 16 8.29 -29.74 -27.18
N GLU A 17 8.37 -29.09 -28.34
CA GLU A 17 9.11 -29.58 -29.51
C GLU A 17 10.59 -29.18 -29.52
N LYS A 18 11.04 -28.42 -28.51
CA LYS A 18 12.40 -27.88 -28.39
C LYS A 18 12.84 -27.05 -29.60
N ILE A 19 11.89 -26.36 -30.23
CA ILE A 19 12.15 -25.49 -31.38
C ILE A 19 12.66 -24.12 -30.91
N GLN A 20 13.76 -23.67 -31.50
CA GLN A 20 14.38 -22.38 -31.24
C GLN A 20 14.27 -21.50 -32.48
N LEU A 21 13.28 -20.59 -32.50
CA LEU A 21 12.99 -19.77 -33.68
C LEU A 21 14.14 -18.82 -34.08
N TRP A 22 15.04 -18.48 -33.15
CA TRP A 22 16.18 -17.61 -33.42
C TRP A 22 17.37 -18.34 -34.10
N ASN A 23 17.26 -19.65 -34.33
CA ASN A 23 18.27 -20.44 -35.02
C ASN A 23 17.79 -20.87 -36.42
N PRO A 24 18.71 -21.28 -37.31
CA PRO A 24 18.33 -21.94 -38.56
C PRO A 24 17.50 -23.20 -38.30
N PRO A 25 16.50 -23.53 -39.15
CA PRO A 25 16.17 -22.86 -40.42
C PRO A 25 15.15 -21.71 -40.30
N TYR A 26 14.72 -21.35 -39.09
CA TYR A 26 13.66 -20.35 -38.85
C TYR A 26 14.15 -18.90 -38.91
N THR A 27 15.44 -18.69 -38.63
CA THR A 27 16.13 -17.40 -38.79
C THR A 27 17.35 -17.57 -39.69
N GLU A 28 17.44 -16.75 -40.74
CA GLU A 28 18.55 -16.72 -41.69
C GLU A 28 19.75 -15.94 -41.13
N GLN A 29 20.91 -15.98 -41.81
CA GLN A 29 22.16 -15.37 -41.31
C GLN A 29 22.05 -13.85 -41.10
N ASP A 30 21.26 -13.20 -41.94
CA ASP A 30 20.87 -11.80 -41.95
C ASP A 30 19.68 -11.49 -41.02
N GLN A 31 19.33 -12.43 -40.13
CA GLN A 31 18.30 -12.31 -39.09
C GLN A 31 16.87 -12.14 -39.63
N GLN A 32 16.70 -12.36 -40.93
CA GLN A 32 15.40 -12.42 -41.58
C GLN A 32 14.68 -13.74 -41.27
N PRO A 33 13.34 -13.75 -41.36
CA PRO A 33 12.58 -14.99 -41.18
C PRO A 33 12.85 -15.95 -42.33
N GLY A 34 13.14 -17.21 -41.99
CA GLY A 34 13.16 -18.31 -42.96
C GLY A 34 11.73 -18.61 -43.43
N GLN A 35 11.27 -17.88 -44.46
CA GLN A 35 9.85 -17.76 -44.83
C GLN A 35 9.15 -19.12 -44.97
N GLN A 36 9.79 -20.08 -45.65
CA GLN A 36 9.21 -21.40 -45.88
C GLN A 36 8.99 -22.17 -44.56
N HIS A 37 10.00 -22.25 -43.71
CA HIS A 37 9.92 -23.01 -42.44
C HIS A 37 8.99 -22.34 -41.43
N MET A 38 8.90 -21.01 -41.45
CA MET A 38 7.94 -20.26 -40.63
C MET A 38 6.49 -20.53 -41.09
N GLN A 39 6.26 -20.58 -42.40
CA GLN A 39 4.95 -20.90 -42.98
C GLN A 39 4.53 -22.35 -42.67
N GLU A 40 5.42 -23.32 -42.86
CA GLU A 40 5.17 -24.73 -42.52
C GLU A 40 4.85 -24.90 -41.04
N LEU A 41 5.56 -24.18 -40.16
CA LEU A 41 5.31 -24.21 -38.72
C LEU A 41 3.95 -23.57 -38.37
N ALA A 42 3.58 -22.48 -39.05
CA ALA A 42 2.29 -21.82 -38.86
C ALA A 42 1.13 -22.74 -39.28
N GLU A 43 1.23 -23.40 -40.43
CA GLU A 43 0.25 -24.37 -40.92
C GLU A 43 0.09 -25.55 -39.96
N ARG A 44 1.19 -26.02 -39.37
CA ARG A 44 1.19 -27.11 -38.39
C ARG A 44 0.57 -26.71 -37.05
N TYR A 45 0.81 -25.49 -36.57
CA TYR A 45 0.33 -25.04 -35.26
C TYR A 45 -1.08 -24.44 -35.30
N ALA A 46 -1.52 -23.87 -36.42
CA ALA A 46 -2.87 -23.33 -36.63
C ALA A 46 -4.01 -24.24 -36.14
N PRO A 47 -4.09 -25.54 -36.53
CA PRO A 47 -5.14 -26.42 -36.05
C PRO A 47 -5.02 -26.74 -34.55
N LEU A 48 -3.81 -26.72 -33.98
CA LEU A 48 -3.59 -27.02 -32.56
C LEU A 48 -4.06 -25.88 -31.65
N VAL A 49 -3.90 -24.64 -32.10
CA VAL A 49 -4.35 -23.44 -31.36
C VAL A 49 -5.73 -22.94 -31.80
N CYS A 50 -6.33 -23.58 -32.80
CA CYS A 50 -7.64 -23.23 -33.39
C CYS A 50 -7.70 -21.78 -33.92
N LEU A 51 -6.64 -21.33 -34.61
CA LEU A 51 -6.56 -19.97 -35.17
C LEU A 51 -6.17 -20.00 -36.66
N PRO A 52 -6.50 -18.96 -37.44
CA PRO A 52 -6.06 -18.84 -38.83
C PRO A 52 -4.54 -18.88 -38.96
N VAL A 53 -4.04 -19.50 -40.03
CA VAL A 53 -2.60 -19.61 -40.33
C VAL A 53 -1.92 -18.24 -40.36
N SER A 54 -2.61 -17.21 -40.86
CA SER A 54 -2.09 -15.83 -40.89
C SER A 54 -1.84 -15.25 -39.49
N GLU A 55 -2.76 -15.48 -38.56
CA GLU A 55 -2.62 -15.03 -37.16
C GLU A 55 -1.50 -15.80 -36.45
N VAL A 56 -1.44 -17.12 -36.65
CA VAL A 56 -0.36 -17.96 -36.10
C VAL A 56 0.99 -17.57 -36.66
N GLY A 57 1.10 -17.34 -37.98
CA GLY A 57 2.33 -16.92 -38.64
C GLY A 57 2.81 -15.56 -38.13
N GLY A 58 1.91 -14.58 -37.99
CA GLY A 58 2.23 -13.28 -37.41
C GLY A 58 2.71 -13.39 -35.95
N ALA A 59 2.07 -14.24 -35.14
CA ALA A 59 2.47 -14.45 -33.75
C ALA A 59 3.82 -15.19 -33.64
N LEU A 60 4.07 -16.21 -34.47
CA LEU A 60 5.37 -16.89 -34.55
C LEU A 60 6.48 -15.92 -34.95
N GLU A 61 6.22 -15.05 -35.92
CA GLU A 61 7.17 -14.01 -36.33
C GLU A 61 7.45 -13.01 -35.20
N SER A 62 6.41 -12.57 -34.47
CA SER A 62 6.58 -11.75 -33.26
C SER A 62 7.49 -12.43 -32.24
N ILE A 63 7.28 -13.73 -31.97
CA ILE A 63 8.12 -14.50 -31.03
C ILE A 63 9.56 -14.58 -31.53
N ARG A 64 9.76 -14.90 -32.81
CA ARG A 64 11.08 -14.98 -33.45
C ARG A 64 11.82 -13.65 -33.35
N ALA A 65 11.20 -12.56 -33.79
CA ALA A 65 11.76 -11.22 -33.76
C ALA A 65 12.14 -10.79 -32.33
N GLN A 66 11.30 -11.09 -31.34
CA GLN A 66 11.60 -10.85 -29.92
C GLN A 66 12.80 -11.67 -29.45
N ALA A 67 12.91 -12.95 -29.82
CA ALA A 67 14.03 -13.80 -29.44
C ALA A 67 15.36 -13.34 -30.06
N VAL A 68 15.35 -12.97 -31.34
CA VAL A 68 16.50 -12.41 -32.05
C VAL A 68 16.94 -11.09 -31.41
N LYS A 69 16.00 -10.17 -31.14
CA LYS A 69 16.28 -8.91 -30.46
C LYS A 69 16.86 -9.13 -29.06
N ARG A 70 16.32 -10.09 -28.31
CA ARG A 70 16.85 -10.48 -26.99
C ARG A 70 18.27 -11.03 -27.08
N GLY A 71 18.57 -11.81 -28.13
CA GLY A 71 19.92 -12.30 -28.44
C GLY A 71 20.90 -11.16 -28.65
N LYS A 72 20.53 -10.16 -29.48
CA LYS A 72 21.33 -8.94 -29.68
C LYS A 72 21.56 -8.19 -28.38
N GLY A 73 20.49 -7.93 -27.61
CA GLY A 73 20.61 -7.24 -26.32
C GLY A 73 21.47 -7.99 -25.31
N ASN A 74 21.52 -9.33 -25.36
CA ASN A 74 22.46 -10.10 -24.55
C ASN A 74 23.92 -9.91 -24.99
N GLN A 75 24.16 -9.85 -26.30
CA GLN A 75 25.50 -9.59 -26.85
C GLN A 75 25.96 -8.17 -26.47
N THR A 76 25.14 -7.16 -26.75
CA THR A 76 25.42 -5.77 -26.39
C THR A 76 25.68 -5.60 -24.89
N PHE A 77 24.86 -6.24 -24.04
CA PHE A 77 25.07 -6.19 -22.59
C PHE A 77 26.42 -6.80 -22.17
N ARG A 78 26.84 -7.92 -22.77
CA ARG A 78 28.13 -8.55 -22.47
C ARG A 78 29.32 -7.71 -22.95
N GLU A 79 29.19 -7.06 -24.09
CA GLU A 79 30.28 -6.30 -24.73
C GLU A 79 30.41 -4.88 -24.15
N THR A 80 29.30 -4.25 -23.76
CA THR A 80 29.25 -2.81 -23.45
C THR A 80 28.62 -2.47 -22.08
N ASN A 81 28.11 -3.46 -21.34
CA ASN A 81 27.32 -3.27 -20.11
C ASN A 81 26.04 -2.41 -20.28
N VAL A 82 25.56 -2.25 -21.52
CA VAL A 82 24.26 -1.60 -21.81
C VAL A 82 23.16 -2.64 -21.78
N ALA A 83 22.21 -2.48 -20.86
CA ALA A 83 21.05 -3.35 -20.71
C ALA A 83 19.90 -2.89 -21.60
N THR A 84 19.16 -3.84 -22.15
CA THR A 84 17.91 -3.61 -22.86
C THR A 84 16.75 -3.82 -21.89
N LEU A 85 15.97 -2.78 -21.61
CA LEU A 85 14.79 -2.83 -20.73
C LEU A 85 13.51 -2.81 -21.58
N GLU A 86 12.49 -3.57 -21.21
CA GLU A 86 11.16 -3.52 -21.84
C GLU A 86 10.28 -2.54 -21.05
N LEU A 87 9.80 -1.49 -21.70
CA LEU A 87 8.96 -0.46 -21.08
C LEU A 87 7.48 -0.75 -21.34
N LEU A 88 6.71 -0.86 -20.27
CA LEU A 88 5.25 -0.93 -20.33
C LEU A 88 4.70 0.47 -20.18
N LEU A 89 4.54 1.15 -21.32
CA LEU A 89 4.03 2.52 -21.35
C LEU A 89 2.53 2.59 -21.05
N PRO A 90 2.06 3.72 -20.51
CA PRO A 90 0.63 4.05 -20.43
C PRO A 90 -0.05 3.98 -21.79
N ARG A 91 -1.36 3.69 -21.79
CA ARG A 91 -2.14 3.46 -23.02
C ARG A 91 -2.10 4.65 -23.99
N ASP A 92 -2.18 5.87 -23.46
CA ASP A 92 -2.16 7.12 -24.21
C ASP A 92 -0.77 7.49 -24.78
N ALA A 93 0.30 6.89 -24.25
CA ALA A 93 1.68 7.13 -24.68
C ALA A 93 2.18 6.10 -25.72
N LYS A 94 1.42 5.03 -25.97
CA LYS A 94 1.78 4.02 -26.99
C LYS A 94 1.42 4.53 -28.38
N LYS A 95 2.43 4.68 -29.24
CA LYS A 95 2.24 4.98 -30.68
C LYS A 95 1.52 3.86 -31.43
N ASP A 96 1.84 2.60 -31.09
CA ASP A 96 1.15 1.39 -31.57
C ASP A 96 1.00 0.42 -30.39
N PRO A 97 -0.22 -0.01 -30.02
CA PRO A 97 -0.45 -0.93 -28.91
C PRO A 97 0.20 -2.31 -29.11
N LYS A 98 0.53 -2.69 -30.34
CA LYS A 98 1.13 -3.99 -30.67
C LYS A 98 2.66 -4.00 -30.56
N VAL A 99 3.28 -2.83 -30.64
CA VAL A 99 4.74 -2.72 -30.63
C VAL A 99 5.25 -2.57 -29.20
N LYS A 100 6.14 -3.48 -28.81
CA LYS A 100 6.84 -3.40 -27.52
C LYS A 100 7.89 -2.28 -27.55
N THR A 101 7.86 -1.43 -26.53
CA THR A 101 8.84 -0.36 -26.34
C THR A 101 10.04 -0.88 -25.55
N TYR A 102 11.25 -0.49 -25.96
CA TYR A 102 12.48 -0.88 -25.29
C TYR A 102 13.37 0.33 -25.08
N LEU A 103 14.11 0.33 -23.96
CA LEU A 103 15.10 1.34 -23.63
C LEU A 103 16.46 0.68 -23.41
N GLU A 104 17.48 1.18 -24.09
CA GLU A 104 18.87 0.75 -23.88
C GLU A 104 19.57 1.71 -22.92
N THR A 105 19.94 1.21 -21.74
CA THR A 105 20.56 2.02 -20.70
C THR A 105 21.55 1.21 -19.87
N ARG A 106 22.52 1.87 -19.24
CA ARG A 106 23.42 1.19 -18.30
C ARG A 106 22.72 1.03 -16.95
N LEU A 107 22.97 -0.09 -16.28
CA LEU A 107 22.34 -0.39 -14.98
C LEU A 107 22.93 0.41 -13.81
N ASP A 108 24.06 1.09 -14.03
CA ASP A 108 24.69 1.96 -13.04
C ASP A 108 24.11 3.36 -12.97
N MET A 109 23.19 3.71 -13.88
CA MET A 109 22.49 5.00 -13.89
C MET A 109 21.46 5.10 -12.76
N SER A 110 21.19 6.33 -12.32
CA SER A 110 20.10 6.59 -11.38
C SER A 110 18.74 6.44 -12.06
N VAL A 111 17.73 6.09 -11.28
CA VAL A 111 16.35 6.01 -11.77
C VAL A 111 15.88 7.35 -12.33
N GLN A 112 16.27 8.48 -11.73
CA GLN A 112 15.90 9.81 -12.22
C GLN A 112 16.39 10.05 -13.66
N GLN A 113 17.64 9.71 -13.96
CA GLN A 113 18.19 9.87 -15.32
C GLN A 113 17.41 9.04 -16.35
N VAL A 114 16.96 7.85 -15.95
CA VAL A 114 16.17 6.95 -16.79
C VAL A 114 14.76 7.51 -16.98
N VAL A 115 14.17 8.06 -15.92
CA VAL A 115 12.88 8.77 -15.95
C VAL A 115 12.93 9.95 -16.91
N ASP A 116 13.95 10.80 -16.81
CA ASP A 116 14.11 11.98 -17.67
C ASP A 116 14.22 11.57 -19.15
N ARG A 117 14.99 10.51 -19.43
CA ARG A 117 15.12 9.98 -20.79
C ARG A 117 13.81 9.41 -21.35
N ILE A 118 13.04 8.68 -20.53
CA ILE A 118 11.73 8.16 -20.94
C ILE A 118 10.74 9.30 -21.16
N ALA A 119 10.79 10.32 -20.30
CA ALA A 119 9.97 11.53 -20.41
C ALA A 119 10.22 12.26 -21.73
N GLU A 120 11.50 12.46 -22.09
CA GLU A 120 11.90 13.07 -23.37
C GLU A 120 11.51 12.23 -24.58
N GLU A 121 11.79 10.91 -24.56
CA GLU A 121 11.56 10.03 -25.72
C GLU A 121 10.07 9.81 -26.03
N HIS A 122 9.23 9.79 -24.99
CA HIS A 122 7.81 9.47 -25.10
C HIS A 122 6.87 10.66 -24.83
N GLY A 123 7.40 11.86 -24.57
CA GLY A 123 6.59 13.04 -24.27
C GLY A 123 5.77 12.89 -23.00
N LEU A 124 6.29 12.15 -22.02
CA LEU A 124 5.63 11.87 -20.76
C LEU A 124 6.09 12.87 -19.70
N ARG A 125 5.17 13.32 -18.85
CA ARG A 125 5.47 14.10 -17.65
C ARG A 125 5.08 13.29 -16.42
N ASN A 126 5.80 13.50 -15.31
CA ASN A 126 5.50 12.92 -13.99
C ASN A 126 5.28 11.39 -14.03
N ILE A 127 6.35 10.66 -14.34
CA ILE A 127 6.31 9.19 -14.42
C ILE A 127 6.99 8.52 -13.22
N LYS A 128 6.44 7.38 -12.81
CA LYS A 128 7.09 6.47 -11.86
C LYS A 128 7.41 5.16 -12.54
N LEU A 129 8.54 4.57 -12.13
CA LEU A 129 8.96 3.26 -12.61
C LEU A 129 8.62 2.21 -11.56
N ILE A 130 7.90 1.17 -11.97
CA ILE A 130 7.52 0.05 -11.11
C ILE A 130 8.14 -1.24 -11.66
N LEU A 131 8.80 -1.99 -10.78
CA LEU A 131 9.39 -3.29 -11.07
C LEU A 131 8.92 -4.30 -10.03
N ASN A 132 8.31 -5.42 -10.48
CA ASN A 132 7.85 -6.51 -9.61
C ASN A 132 7.05 -6.02 -8.39
N GLY A 133 6.10 -5.10 -8.62
CA GLY A 133 5.27 -4.54 -7.57
C GLY A 133 5.98 -3.59 -6.60
N ARG A 134 7.15 -3.08 -6.95
CA ARG A 134 7.86 -2.06 -6.16
C ARG A 134 8.10 -0.81 -6.99
N THR A 135 7.73 0.34 -6.45
CA THR A 135 8.11 1.65 -7.01
C THR A 135 9.61 1.87 -6.78
N LEU A 136 10.33 2.18 -7.85
CA LEU A 136 11.76 2.47 -7.78
C LEU A 136 12.00 3.87 -7.24
N SER A 137 13.03 4.02 -6.40
CA SER A 137 13.48 5.30 -5.85
C SER A 137 14.34 6.06 -6.86
N ALA A 138 13.99 7.32 -7.12
CA ALA A 138 14.63 8.20 -8.10
C ALA A 138 16.16 8.37 -7.89
N GLU A 139 16.58 8.48 -6.63
CA GLU A 139 17.97 8.75 -6.25
C GLU A 139 18.89 7.54 -6.34
N ARG A 140 18.34 6.32 -6.36
CA ARG A 140 19.11 5.07 -6.32
C ARG A 140 19.39 4.55 -7.72
N ARG A 141 20.43 3.72 -7.83
CA ARG A 141 20.83 3.10 -9.10
C ARG A 141 19.86 1.99 -9.49
N LEU A 142 19.80 1.66 -10.78
CA LEU A 142 18.91 0.59 -11.28
C LEU A 142 19.33 -0.79 -10.75
N ASP A 143 20.63 -1.10 -10.77
CA ASP A 143 21.20 -2.37 -10.30
C ASP A 143 20.92 -2.67 -8.82
N GLU A 144 21.03 -1.65 -7.96
CA GLU A 144 20.74 -1.72 -6.52
C GLU A 144 19.28 -2.07 -6.19
N GLN A 145 18.38 -1.83 -7.14
CA GLN A 145 16.95 -2.04 -6.96
C GLN A 145 16.43 -3.28 -7.71
N GLY A 146 17.35 -4.15 -8.15
CA GLY A 146 17.03 -5.44 -8.74
C GLY A 146 16.71 -5.38 -10.24
N VAL A 147 16.98 -4.26 -10.91
CA VAL A 147 16.86 -4.14 -12.36
C VAL A 147 18.00 -4.93 -13.02
N LYS A 148 17.63 -5.82 -13.93
CA LYS A 148 18.53 -6.68 -14.72
C LYS A 148 18.32 -6.46 -16.22
N ASN A 149 19.25 -6.95 -17.04
CA ASN A 149 19.04 -6.98 -18.50
C ASN A 149 17.73 -7.72 -18.85
N HIS A 150 16.94 -7.15 -19.76
CA HIS A 150 15.59 -7.58 -20.14
C HIS A 150 14.53 -7.52 -19.03
N SER A 151 14.74 -6.67 -18.01
CA SER A 151 13.67 -6.39 -17.04
C SER A 151 12.50 -5.69 -17.71
N LYS A 152 11.29 -6.04 -17.28
CA LYS A 152 10.05 -5.38 -17.68
C LYS A 152 9.70 -4.34 -16.65
N MET A 153 9.65 -3.08 -17.05
CA MET A 153 9.40 -1.96 -16.17
C MET A 153 8.10 -1.29 -16.57
N MET A 154 7.19 -1.17 -15.61
CA MET A 154 5.97 -0.42 -15.81
C MET A 154 6.27 1.07 -15.66
N VAL A 155 5.90 1.83 -16.68
CA VAL A 155 5.92 3.28 -16.66
C VAL A 155 4.53 3.72 -16.29
N LEU A 156 4.39 4.24 -15.07
CA LEU A 156 3.14 4.77 -14.58
C LEU A 156 3.12 6.27 -14.84
N LYS A 157 2.23 6.73 -15.74
CA LYS A 157 1.95 8.17 -15.86
C LYS A 157 1.03 8.52 -14.72
N VAL A 158 1.46 9.45 -13.90
CA VAL A 158 0.63 9.92 -12.83
C VAL A 158 -0.15 11.13 -13.30
N SER A 159 -1.47 10.99 -13.38
CA SER A 159 -2.38 12.09 -13.71
C SER A 159 -2.64 12.99 -12.50
N ASP A 160 -2.47 14.30 -12.71
CA ASP A 160 -3.00 15.34 -11.83
C ASP A 160 -4.51 15.43 -12.02
N ALA A 161 -5.25 14.96 -11.03
CA ALA A 161 -6.68 15.17 -10.94
C ALA A 161 -7.03 15.70 -9.54
N GLU A 162 -6.67 16.97 -9.32
CA GLU A 162 -7.44 18.03 -8.64
C GLU A 162 -6.52 19.22 -8.24
N LEU A 163 -6.40 20.22 -9.12
CA LEU A 163 -6.44 21.68 -8.86
C LEU A 163 -5.72 22.42 -10.00
N LYS A 164 -6.50 22.86 -11.00
CA LYS A 164 -6.09 23.98 -11.85
C LYS A 164 -6.49 25.26 -11.15
N GLN A 165 -5.53 25.93 -10.49
CA GLN A 165 -5.54 27.39 -10.40
C GLN A 165 -4.14 27.93 -10.08
N GLN A 166 -3.51 28.45 -11.14
CA GLN A 166 -2.58 29.58 -11.17
C GLN A 166 -1.58 29.68 -10.01
N LEU A 167 -0.37 29.15 -10.21
CA LEU A 167 0.93 29.83 -10.15
C LEU A 167 2.02 28.81 -10.56
N THR A 168 3.05 29.25 -11.29
CA THR A 168 4.21 28.50 -11.85
C THR A 168 4.12 26.97 -11.85
N GLU A 169 3.47 26.46 -12.91
CA GLU A 169 3.09 25.07 -13.14
C GLU A 169 4.24 24.04 -12.96
N GLU A 170 5.48 24.28 -13.39
CA GLU A 170 6.49 23.21 -13.43
C GLU A 170 7.19 22.84 -12.09
N GLU A 171 7.18 23.70 -11.06
CA GLU A 171 7.88 23.44 -9.77
C GLU A 171 6.94 22.94 -8.64
N GLU A 172 5.64 23.23 -8.71
CA GLU A 172 4.62 22.72 -7.78
C GLU A 172 4.12 21.32 -8.18
N GLU A 173 4.12 21.00 -9.47
CA GLU A 173 3.66 19.71 -10.05
C GLU A 173 4.46 18.49 -9.59
N LYS A 174 5.79 18.60 -9.46
CA LYS A 174 6.63 17.49 -8.96
C LYS A 174 6.57 17.33 -7.44
N ARG A 175 6.31 18.43 -6.73
CA ARG A 175 6.19 18.47 -5.26
C ARG A 175 4.88 17.84 -4.81
N ASN A 176 3.76 18.14 -5.46
CA ASN A 176 2.42 17.79 -5.00
C ASN A 176 2.11 16.29 -4.80
N GLN A 177 2.82 15.35 -5.45
CA GLN A 177 2.52 13.92 -5.28
C GLN A 177 3.47 13.15 -4.33
N GLU A 178 4.78 13.44 -4.37
CA GLU A 178 5.60 13.05 -3.22
C GLU A 178 5.01 13.68 -1.97
N GLU A 179 4.53 14.92 -2.06
CA GLU A 179 3.65 15.50 -1.05
C GLU A 179 2.38 14.70 -0.86
N SER A 180 1.57 14.32 -1.84
CA SER A 180 0.32 13.55 -1.59
C SER A 180 0.55 12.25 -0.80
N ILE A 181 1.56 11.46 -1.17
CA ILE A 181 1.92 10.24 -0.43
C ILE A 181 2.49 10.63 0.95
N GLN A 182 3.36 11.64 1.03
CA GLN A 182 3.92 12.14 2.30
C GLN A 182 2.87 12.80 3.19
N ARG A 183 1.82 13.41 2.64
CA ARG A 183 0.70 14.09 3.30
C ARG A 183 -0.21 13.03 3.88
N THR A 184 -0.57 12.03 3.07
CA THR A 184 -1.25 10.80 3.55
C THR A 184 -0.43 10.15 4.66
N GLN A 185 0.87 9.97 4.45
CA GLN A 185 1.77 9.41 5.45
C GLN A 185 1.79 10.22 6.74
N LYS A 186 1.95 11.55 6.63
CA LYS A 186 1.99 12.47 7.78
C LYS A 186 0.66 12.50 8.52
N GLY A 187 -0.47 12.62 7.82
CA GLY A 187 -1.80 12.60 8.43
C GLY A 187 -2.05 11.32 9.21
N PHE A 188 -1.80 10.15 8.62
CA PHE A 188 -1.92 8.87 9.35
C PHE A 188 -0.84 8.69 10.42
N GLN A 189 0.35 9.26 10.25
CA GLN A 189 1.39 9.24 11.27
C GLN A 189 0.97 10.04 12.50
N ILE A 190 0.43 11.25 12.31
CA ILE A 190 -0.13 12.10 13.37
C ILE A 190 -1.24 11.32 14.10
N LEU A 191 -2.19 10.75 13.35
CA LEU A 191 -3.26 9.93 13.91
C LEU A 191 -2.76 8.69 14.68
N SER A 192 -1.63 8.11 14.28
CA SER A 192 -1.02 6.96 14.94
C SER A 192 -0.28 7.30 16.24
N GLU A 193 0.20 8.54 16.35
CA GLU A 193 0.98 9.03 17.50
C GLU A 193 0.07 9.60 18.61
N ARG A 194 -1.16 9.99 18.26
CA ARG A 194 -2.19 10.38 19.23
C ARG A 194 -2.61 9.20 20.10
N ASP A 195 -2.53 9.38 21.42
CA ASP A 195 -2.79 8.34 22.43
C ASP A 195 -4.25 8.34 22.95
N GLY A 196 -5.09 9.23 22.43
CA GLY A 196 -6.48 9.42 22.86
C GLY A 196 -6.60 10.02 24.26
N SER A 197 -5.61 10.81 24.70
CA SER A 197 -5.67 11.59 25.94
C SER A 197 -6.47 12.88 25.83
N GLU A 198 -6.74 13.33 24.61
CA GLU A 198 -7.51 14.54 24.30
C GLU A 198 -8.92 14.21 23.80
N ASP A 199 -9.75 15.26 23.67
CA ASP A 199 -11.12 15.13 23.16
C ASP A 199 -11.10 14.66 21.70
N PRO A 200 -11.70 13.51 21.35
CA PRO A 200 -11.72 13.01 19.98
C PRO A 200 -12.42 13.93 18.98
N ASP A 201 -13.34 14.78 19.45
CA ASP A 201 -14.08 15.71 18.57
C ASP A 201 -13.19 16.86 18.09
N THR A 202 -12.15 17.21 18.86
CA THR A 202 -11.14 18.21 18.47
C THR A 202 -9.84 17.57 17.97
N THR A 203 -9.47 16.43 18.55
CA THR A 203 -8.19 15.75 18.33
C THR A 203 -8.43 14.26 18.04
N PRO A 204 -8.88 13.92 16.83
CA PRO A 204 -9.22 12.54 16.47
C PRO A 204 -8.00 11.61 16.52
N PHE A 205 -8.19 10.35 16.90
CA PHE A 205 -7.13 9.34 16.96
C PHE A 205 -7.61 8.00 16.40
N LEU A 206 -6.68 7.11 16.07
CA LEU A 206 -7.00 5.78 15.55
C LEU A 206 -6.72 4.68 16.57
N GLU A 207 -7.70 3.80 16.75
CA GLU A 207 -7.62 2.60 17.59
C GLU A 207 -7.87 1.35 16.73
N ILE A 208 -7.07 0.31 16.94
CA ILE A 208 -7.22 -0.96 16.24
C ILE A 208 -8.04 -1.88 17.15
N ALA A 209 -9.19 -2.32 16.66
CA ALA A 209 -10.10 -3.18 17.40
C ALA A 209 -10.43 -4.46 16.61
N ASP A 210 -10.93 -5.47 17.32
CA ASP A 210 -11.56 -6.63 16.70
C ASP A 210 -12.95 -6.29 16.12
N GLN A 211 -13.58 -7.26 15.46
CA GLN A 211 -14.94 -7.14 14.89
C GLN A 211 -16.06 -6.85 15.91
N LYS A 212 -15.76 -6.85 17.22
CA LYS A 212 -16.70 -6.51 18.31
C LYS A 212 -16.38 -5.15 18.94
N GLY A 213 -15.40 -4.41 18.40
CA GLY A 213 -14.96 -3.13 18.92
C GLY A 213 -14.08 -3.24 20.17
N ASN A 214 -13.45 -4.39 20.43
CA ASN A 214 -12.49 -4.53 21.52
C ASN A 214 -11.08 -4.17 21.05
N PRO A 215 -10.37 -3.26 21.76
CA PRO A 215 -9.00 -2.88 21.39
C PRO A 215 -8.03 -4.07 21.40
N LEU A 216 -7.21 -4.18 20.34
CA LEU A 216 -6.19 -5.21 20.22
C LEU A 216 -4.87 -4.75 20.87
N LYS A 217 -4.27 -5.63 21.69
CA LYS A 217 -2.96 -5.39 22.30
C LYS A 217 -1.85 -5.72 21.28
N ILE A 218 -1.39 -4.70 20.57
CA ILE A 218 -0.36 -4.81 19.52
C ILE A 218 0.86 -3.95 19.93
N PRO A 219 2.11 -4.43 19.72
CA PRO A 219 3.30 -3.62 19.96
C PRO A 219 3.27 -2.27 19.21
N HIS A 220 3.72 -1.19 19.84
CA HIS A 220 3.60 0.17 19.29
C HIS A 220 4.14 0.33 17.86
N LYS A 221 5.32 -0.24 17.57
CA LYS A 221 5.92 -0.20 16.23
C LYS A 221 5.05 -0.88 15.17
N GLU A 222 4.46 -2.03 15.54
CA GLU A 222 3.58 -2.80 14.67
C GLU A 222 2.21 -2.12 14.52
N LYS A 223 1.66 -1.53 15.60
CA LYS A 223 0.45 -0.70 15.57
C LYS A 223 0.60 0.46 14.59
N LYS A 224 1.71 1.21 14.66
CA LYS A 224 2.00 2.33 13.74
C LYS A 224 2.10 1.86 12.29
N ALA A 225 2.81 0.76 12.03
CA ALA A 225 2.89 0.20 10.69
C ALA A 225 1.52 -0.24 10.15
N LEU A 226 0.69 -0.87 10.98
CA LEU A 226 -0.64 -1.32 10.60
C LEU A 226 -1.59 -0.14 10.31
N ILE A 227 -1.58 0.91 11.14
CA ILE A 227 -2.38 2.13 10.91
C ILE A 227 -2.01 2.76 9.57
N LEU A 228 -0.71 2.93 9.29
CA LEU A 228 -0.26 3.46 8.01
C LEU A 228 -0.67 2.56 6.85
N ALA A 229 -0.53 1.24 7.00
CA ALA A 229 -0.89 0.27 5.97
C ALA A 229 -2.39 0.32 5.62
N MET A 230 -3.26 0.31 6.63
CA MET A 230 -4.71 0.43 6.46
C MET A 230 -5.08 1.80 5.87
N GLY A 231 -4.43 2.87 6.34
CA GLY A 231 -4.69 4.21 5.86
C GLY A 231 -4.36 4.40 4.37
N PHE A 232 -3.19 3.94 3.94
CA PHE A 232 -2.83 3.92 2.52
C PHE A 232 -3.77 3.03 1.68
N HIS A 233 -4.24 1.91 2.25
CA HIS A 233 -5.20 1.04 1.57
C HIS A 233 -6.55 1.74 1.36
N GLU A 234 -7.07 2.43 2.36
CA GLU A 234 -8.30 3.23 2.24
C GLU A 234 -8.16 4.34 1.22
N LYS A 235 -7.07 5.14 1.28
CA LYS A 235 -6.78 6.16 0.27
C LYS A 235 -6.74 5.56 -1.14
N GLY A 236 -6.08 4.41 -1.29
CA GLY A 236 -6.03 3.66 -2.55
C GLY A 236 -7.43 3.28 -3.05
N ARG A 237 -8.30 2.76 -2.17
CA ARG A 237 -9.68 2.41 -2.54
C ARG A 237 -10.54 3.62 -2.89
N ALA A 238 -10.41 4.73 -2.16
CA ALA A 238 -11.11 5.97 -2.47
C ALA A 238 -10.74 6.46 -3.88
N LEU A 239 -9.47 6.38 -4.26
CA LEU A 239 -8.98 6.69 -5.62
C LEU A 239 -9.48 5.69 -6.67
N MET A 240 -9.54 4.38 -6.35
CA MET A 240 -10.14 3.37 -7.25
C MET A 240 -11.62 3.66 -7.53
N LYS A 241 -12.40 4.07 -6.52
CA LYS A 241 -13.81 4.47 -6.69
C LYS A 241 -13.96 5.66 -7.64
N ARG A 242 -12.97 6.56 -7.67
CA ARG A 242 -12.88 7.69 -8.60
C ARG A 242 -12.26 7.30 -9.96
N LYS A 243 -11.98 6.01 -10.20
CA LYS A 243 -11.31 5.47 -11.39
C LYS A 243 -9.90 6.04 -11.64
N GLN A 244 -9.25 6.57 -10.59
CA GLN A 244 -7.88 7.09 -10.64
C GLN A 244 -6.88 5.98 -10.31
N TYR A 245 -6.82 4.93 -11.15
CA TYR A 245 -6.04 3.72 -10.86
C TYR A 245 -4.54 3.97 -10.76
N ASP A 246 -3.99 4.96 -11.46
CA ASP A 246 -2.57 5.31 -11.38
C ASP A 246 -2.19 5.80 -9.96
N ASN A 247 -2.97 6.76 -9.44
CA ASN A 247 -2.79 7.29 -8.09
C ASN A 247 -3.10 6.23 -7.04
N ALA A 248 -4.14 5.43 -7.25
CA ALA A 248 -4.49 4.33 -6.36
C ALA A 248 -3.34 3.35 -6.21
N LEU A 249 -2.77 2.89 -7.33
CA LEU A 249 -1.67 1.91 -7.32
C LEU A 249 -0.47 2.42 -6.51
N CYS A 250 -0.13 3.71 -6.60
CA CYS A 250 0.94 4.29 -5.77
C CYS A 250 0.68 4.11 -4.26
N HIS A 251 -0.53 4.42 -3.80
CA HIS A 251 -0.91 4.28 -2.39
C HIS A 251 -1.00 2.81 -1.96
N LEU A 252 -1.58 1.94 -2.80
CA LEU A 252 -1.67 0.50 -2.51
C LEU A 252 -0.28 -0.16 -2.40
N LEU A 253 0.70 0.24 -3.22
CA LEU A 253 2.07 -0.26 -3.09
C LEU A 253 2.76 0.25 -1.81
N GLN A 254 2.44 1.46 -1.35
CA GLN A 254 2.90 1.93 -0.03
C GLN A 254 2.25 1.14 1.10
N ALA A 255 0.95 0.84 1.00
CA ALA A 255 0.26 -0.04 1.94
C ALA A 255 0.94 -1.42 2.04
N ASP A 256 1.29 -2.03 0.89
CA ASP A 256 1.95 -3.35 0.82
C ASP A 256 3.30 -3.33 1.53
N GLN A 257 4.07 -2.25 1.39
CA GLN A 257 5.33 -2.05 2.11
C GLN A 257 5.12 -1.91 3.61
N GLN A 258 4.09 -1.20 4.07
CA GLN A 258 3.82 -1.06 5.50
C GLN A 258 3.31 -2.36 6.12
N PHE A 259 2.41 -3.09 5.43
CA PHE A 259 1.97 -4.41 5.86
C PHE A 259 3.15 -5.39 5.98
N SER A 260 4.15 -5.29 5.11
CA SER A 260 5.34 -6.17 5.19
C SER A 260 6.19 -5.97 6.46
N LYS A 261 5.97 -4.87 7.20
CA LYS A 261 6.60 -4.59 8.50
C LYS A 261 5.80 -5.17 9.68
N CYS A 262 4.57 -5.65 9.46
CA CYS A 262 3.76 -6.30 10.48
C CYS A 262 4.17 -7.76 10.66
N GLY A 263 3.92 -8.31 11.85
CA GLY A 263 4.23 -9.70 12.19
C GLY A 263 3.35 -10.70 11.43
N SER A 264 3.92 -11.87 11.12
CA SER A 264 3.25 -12.92 10.36
C SER A 264 1.99 -13.47 11.04
N ALA A 265 1.93 -13.47 12.37
CA ALA A 265 0.76 -13.90 13.13
C ALA A 265 -0.46 -12.99 12.87
N LEU A 266 -0.26 -11.67 12.88
CA LEU A 266 -1.31 -10.70 12.59
C LEU A 266 -1.77 -10.82 11.14
N LEU A 267 -0.83 -10.79 10.20
CA LEU A 267 -1.11 -10.88 8.75
C LEU A 267 -1.77 -12.20 8.32
N SER A 268 -1.61 -13.28 9.09
CA SER A 268 -2.24 -14.57 8.80
C SER A 268 -3.61 -14.74 9.43
N SER A 269 -4.01 -13.85 10.33
CA SER A 269 -5.27 -13.91 11.06
C SER A 269 -6.40 -13.08 10.46
N VAL A 270 -6.05 -12.06 9.67
CA VAL A 270 -6.98 -11.11 9.06
C VAL A 270 -6.86 -11.10 7.54
N ASP A 271 -7.94 -10.74 6.86
CA ASP A 271 -8.06 -10.72 5.39
C ASP A 271 -7.59 -9.40 4.76
N ASN A 272 -7.36 -8.34 5.54
CA ASN A 272 -7.00 -7.00 5.02
C ASN A 272 -5.82 -7.05 4.04
N TYR A 273 -4.77 -7.83 4.35
CA TYR A 273 -3.61 -7.95 3.47
C TYR A 273 -3.96 -8.64 2.14
N ALA A 274 -4.86 -9.63 2.15
CA ALA A 274 -5.33 -10.32 0.96
C ALA A 274 -6.19 -9.43 0.07
N VAL A 275 -7.08 -8.65 0.68
CA VAL A 275 -7.88 -7.63 -0.03
C VAL A 275 -6.95 -6.62 -0.71
N LEU A 276 -5.89 -6.18 -0.04
CA LEU A 276 -4.89 -5.30 -0.65
C LEU A 276 -4.21 -5.95 -1.86
N GLN A 277 -3.80 -7.21 -1.75
CA GLN A 277 -3.19 -7.92 -2.89
C GLN A 277 -4.15 -7.98 -4.08
N LEU A 278 -5.44 -8.20 -3.82
CA LEU A 278 -6.48 -8.24 -4.83
C LEU A 278 -6.67 -6.88 -5.51
N ASP A 279 -6.72 -5.80 -4.72
CA ASP A 279 -6.87 -4.43 -5.22
C ASP A 279 -5.66 -3.98 -6.08
N ILE A 280 -4.44 -4.38 -5.71
CA ILE A 280 -3.24 -4.10 -6.52
C ILE A 280 -3.35 -4.76 -7.90
N VAL A 281 -3.77 -6.02 -7.96
CA VAL A 281 -3.92 -6.73 -9.23
C VAL A 281 -5.08 -6.19 -10.05
N TRP A 282 -6.14 -5.70 -9.39
CA TRP A 282 -7.20 -4.95 -10.07
C TRP A 282 -6.67 -3.69 -10.75
N CYS A 283 -5.83 -2.90 -10.06
CA CYS A 283 -5.15 -1.76 -10.68
C CYS A 283 -4.25 -2.18 -11.85
N TYR A 284 -3.52 -3.31 -11.77
CA TYR A 284 -2.75 -3.81 -12.93
C TYR A 284 -3.61 -4.12 -14.14
N TRP A 285 -4.80 -4.68 -13.91
CA TRP A 285 -5.77 -4.91 -14.98
C TRP A 285 -6.28 -3.60 -15.56
N ALA A 286 -6.76 -2.67 -14.72
CA ALA A 286 -7.32 -1.40 -15.15
C ALA A 286 -6.32 -0.53 -15.93
N LEU A 287 -5.03 -0.65 -15.59
CA LEU A 287 -3.93 0.03 -16.28
C LEU A 287 -3.38 -0.73 -17.49
N GLU A 288 -4.01 -1.85 -17.88
CA GLU A 288 -3.58 -2.76 -18.95
C GLU A 288 -2.12 -3.26 -18.78
N ALA A 289 -1.58 -3.21 -17.57
CA ALA A 289 -0.20 -3.54 -17.22
C ALA A 289 -0.03 -5.00 -16.82
N LEU A 290 -0.81 -5.88 -17.45
CA LEU A 290 -0.91 -7.28 -17.07
C LEU A 290 0.39 -8.04 -17.28
N SER A 291 1.32 -7.54 -18.12
CA SER A 291 2.66 -8.11 -18.32
C SER A 291 3.57 -8.12 -17.08
N CYS A 292 3.14 -7.50 -15.97
CA CYS A 292 3.64 -7.76 -14.61
C CYS A 292 3.16 -9.12 -14.04
N LEU A 293 2.83 -10.09 -14.91
CA LEU A 293 2.17 -11.38 -14.61
C LEU A 293 2.78 -12.13 -13.44
N ASP A 294 4.11 -12.14 -13.31
CA ASP A 294 4.79 -12.88 -12.24
C ASP A 294 4.45 -12.30 -10.86
N ASP A 295 4.41 -10.98 -10.75
CA ASP A 295 3.97 -10.32 -9.52
C ASP A 295 2.46 -10.55 -9.30
N GLY A 296 1.65 -10.28 -10.33
CA GLY A 296 0.19 -10.48 -10.26
C GLY A 296 -0.21 -11.89 -9.84
N ARG A 297 0.43 -12.93 -10.40
CA ARG A 297 0.23 -14.33 -10.03
C ARG A 297 0.52 -14.55 -8.55
N SER A 298 1.70 -14.10 -8.09
CA SER A 298 2.11 -14.30 -6.69
C SER A 298 1.19 -13.56 -5.71
N ARG A 299 0.62 -12.42 -6.11
CA ARG A 299 -0.34 -11.64 -5.31
C ARG A 299 -1.69 -12.33 -5.23
N LEU A 300 -2.23 -12.82 -6.35
CA LEU A 300 -3.48 -13.58 -6.36
C LEU A 300 -3.38 -14.88 -5.56
N GLN A 301 -2.24 -15.59 -5.64
CA GLN A 301 -2.01 -16.78 -4.82
C GLN A 301 -1.99 -16.45 -3.32
N ARG A 302 -1.27 -15.38 -2.92
CA ARG A 302 -1.26 -14.91 -1.53
C ARG A 302 -2.67 -14.53 -1.04
N ALA A 303 -3.47 -13.90 -1.90
CA ALA A 303 -4.85 -13.55 -1.58
C ALA A 303 -5.72 -14.80 -1.37
N GLU A 304 -5.64 -15.77 -2.29
CA GLU A 304 -6.38 -17.04 -2.19
C GLU A 304 -6.00 -17.83 -0.93
N ASP A 305 -4.70 -18.03 -0.68
CA ASP A 305 -4.22 -18.74 0.50
C ASP A 305 -4.66 -18.07 1.81
N CYS A 306 -4.76 -16.74 1.82
CA CYS A 306 -5.25 -16.00 2.98
C CYS A 306 -6.77 -16.13 3.12
N PHE A 307 -7.56 -15.95 2.06
CA PHE A 307 -9.00 -16.13 2.10
C PHE A 307 -9.41 -17.54 2.52
N LEU A 308 -8.74 -18.58 2.02
CA LEU A 308 -9.00 -19.96 2.44
C LEU A 308 -8.70 -20.19 3.93
N ARG A 309 -7.66 -19.55 4.48
CA ARG A 309 -7.33 -19.62 5.92
C ARG A 309 -8.30 -18.82 6.79
N CYS A 310 -8.68 -17.63 6.34
CA CYS A 310 -9.55 -16.72 7.09
C CYS A 310 -11.02 -17.16 7.05
N TYR A 311 -11.50 -17.64 5.91
CA TYR A 311 -12.91 -17.97 5.69
C TYR A 311 -13.21 -19.47 5.74
N GLY A 312 -12.22 -20.34 5.51
CA GLY A 312 -12.42 -21.78 5.34
C GLY A 312 -12.59 -22.15 3.86
N ALA A 313 -12.35 -23.42 3.52
CA ALA A 313 -12.34 -23.88 2.13
C ALA A 313 -13.73 -23.83 1.48
N GLN A 314 -14.77 -23.99 2.29
CA GLN A 314 -16.18 -23.85 1.95
C GLN A 314 -16.81 -22.64 2.66
N GLN A 315 -15.98 -21.67 3.07
CA GLN A 315 -16.41 -20.49 3.83
C GLN A 315 -17.07 -20.83 5.17
N GLU A 316 -16.82 -22.03 5.71
CA GLU A 316 -17.43 -22.53 6.94
C GLU A 316 -17.09 -21.68 8.16
N ARG A 317 -15.87 -21.13 8.22
CA ARG A 317 -15.45 -20.25 9.32
C ARG A 317 -16.13 -18.89 9.23
N LEU A 318 -16.30 -18.36 8.02
CA LEU A 318 -17.04 -17.13 7.80
C LEU A 318 -18.51 -17.28 8.23
N LEU A 319 -19.16 -18.38 7.82
CA LEU A 319 -20.52 -18.70 8.22
C LEU A 319 -20.66 -18.84 9.75
N MET A 320 -19.70 -19.49 10.42
CA MET A 320 -19.70 -19.59 11.88
C MET A 320 -19.54 -18.23 12.60
N ILE A 321 -18.79 -17.30 12.02
CA ILE A 321 -18.48 -16.01 12.65
C ILE A 321 -19.58 -14.98 12.39
N LYS A 322 -20.06 -14.88 11.14
CA LYS A 322 -20.99 -13.83 10.69
C LYS A 322 -22.42 -14.32 10.46
N GLY A 323 -22.66 -15.63 10.42
CA GLY A 323 -23.97 -16.22 10.12
C GLY A 323 -24.38 -16.17 8.64
N ASN A 324 -23.60 -15.49 7.79
CA ASN A 324 -23.76 -15.44 6.35
C ASN A 324 -22.38 -15.42 5.66
N THR A 325 -22.37 -15.73 4.37
CA THR A 325 -21.14 -15.69 3.54
C THR A 325 -21.27 -14.77 2.33
N GLY A 326 -22.49 -14.32 2.02
CA GLY A 326 -22.81 -13.68 0.74
C GLY A 326 -22.12 -12.34 0.51
N ARG A 327 -21.63 -11.67 1.56
CA ARG A 327 -20.95 -10.37 1.41
C ARG A 327 -19.52 -10.57 0.89
N GLU A 328 -18.73 -11.43 1.51
CA GLU A 328 -17.33 -11.67 1.19
C GLU A 328 -17.14 -12.46 -0.12
N GLU A 329 -18.18 -13.14 -0.61
CA GLU A 329 -18.16 -13.84 -1.89
C GLU A 329 -17.86 -12.92 -3.08
N VAL A 330 -18.12 -11.61 -2.98
CA VAL A 330 -17.69 -10.65 -4.01
C VAL A 330 -16.15 -10.60 -4.15
N LEU A 331 -15.40 -10.85 -3.07
CA LEU A 331 -13.94 -10.93 -3.11
C LEU A 331 -13.49 -12.18 -3.89
N PHE A 332 -14.17 -13.31 -3.71
CA PHE A 332 -13.90 -14.54 -4.46
C PHE A 332 -14.28 -14.39 -5.94
N LEU A 333 -15.38 -13.69 -6.24
CA LEU A 333 -15.76 -13.37 -7.61
C LEU A 333 -14.62 -12.60 -8.30
N ARG A 334 -14.14 -11.51 -7.68
CA ARG A 334 -13.04 -10.71 -8.22
C ARG A 334 -11.73 -11.51 -8.31
N LEU A 335 -11.41 -12.32 -7.31
CA LEU A 335 -10.24 -13.22 -7.31
C LEU A 335 -10.29 -14.20 -8.49
N TYR A 336 -11.37 -14.96 -8.65
CA TYR A 336 -11.49 -15.93 -9.72
C TYR A 336 -11.54 -15.29 -11.11
N LEU A 337 -12.08 -14.07 -11.22
CA LEU A 337 -12.09 -13.32 -12.47
C LEU A 337 -10.66 -12.91 -12.88
N LEU A 338 -9.87 -12.38 -11.95
CA LEU A 338 -8.47 -12.05 -12.20
C LEU A 338 -7.60 -13.29 -12.44
N GLN A 339 -7.86 -14.40 -11.75
CA GLN A 339 -7.18 -15.68 -12.00
C GLN A 339 -7.56 -16.28 -13.37
N SER A 340 -8.83 -16.14 -13.79
CA SER A 340 -9.29 -16.55 -15.12
C SER A 340 -8.57 -15.76 -16.20
N LEU A 341 -8.47 -14.44 -16.02
CA LEU A 341 -7.72 -13.55 -16.89
C LEU A 341 -6.25 -13.93 -16.99
N LEU A 342 -5.60 -14.17 -15.84
CA LEU A 342 -4.21 -14.60 -15.79
C LEU A 342 -3.99 -15.93 -16.51
N SER A 343 -4.84 -16.93 -16.24
CA SER A 343 -4.80 -18.24 -16.90
C SER A 343 -4.95 -18.12 -18.41
N TYR A 344 -5.83 -17.21 -18.87
CA TYR A 344 -5.98 -16.92 -20.29
C TYR A 344 -4.71 -16.31 -20.88
N ILE A 345 -4.11 -15.30 -20.26
CA ILE A 345 -2.88 -14.68 -20.79
C ILE A 345 -1.72 -15.69 -20.86
N GLU A 346 -1.70 -16.67 -19.96
CA GLU A 346 -0.72 -17.77 -19.93
C GLU A 346 -0.97 -18.86 -20.97
N GLY A 347 -2.05 -18.75 -21.75
CA GLY A 347 -2.42 -19.71 -22.79
C GLY A 347 -3.16 -20.95 -22.27
N ASN A 348 -3.63 -20.95 -21.01
CA ASN A 348 -4.41 -22.04 -20.44
C ASN A 348 -5.91 -21.73 -20.47
N ASP A 349 -6.50 -21.86 -21.67
CA ASP A 349 -7.92 -21.60 -21.90
C ASP A 349 -8.83 -22.51 -21.07
N SER A 350 -8.41 -23.76 -20.82
CA SER A 350 -9.21 -24.73 -20.07
C SER A 350 -9.42 -24.28 -18.63
N GLN A 351 -8.35 -23.87 -17.95
CA GLN A 351 -8.41 -23.33 -16.60
C GLN A 351 -9.13 -21.97 -16.58
N ALA A 352 -8.89 -21.12 -17.58
CA ALA A 352 -9.59 -19.84 -17.70
C ALA A 352 -11.12 -20.03 -17.79
N ARG A 353 -11.60 -20.96 -18.62
CA ARG A 353 -13.03 -21.31 -18.72
C ARG A 353 -13.60 -21.87 -17.42
N LEU A 354 -12.86 -22.75 -16.74
CA LEU A 354 -13.28 -23.32 -15.46
C LEU A 354 -13.46 -22.23 -14.40
N LEU A 355 -12.49 -21.33 -14.29
CA LEU A 355 -12.55 -20.19 -13.36
C LEU A 355 -13.67 -19.22 -13.75
N LEU A 356 -13.83 -18.92 -15.04
CA LEU A 356 -14.89 -18.04 -15.52
C LEU A 356 -16.29 -18.59 -15.21
N SER A 357 -16.49 -19.92 -15.33
CA SER A 357 -17.77 -20.55 -14.95
C SER A 357 -18.09 -20.37 -13.46
N LYS A 358 -17.07 -20.45 -12.58
CA LYS A 358 -17.25 -20.12 -11.16
C LYS A 358 -17.64 -18.65 -10.96
N VAL A 359 -16.99 -17.74 -11.68
CA VAL A 359 -17.30 -16.30 -11.65
C VAL A 359 -18.74 -16.04 -12.09
N GLU A 360 -19.20 -16.67 -13.16
CA GLU A 360 -20.58 -16.52 -13.65
C GLU A 360 -21.60 -17.01 -12.62
N SER A 361 -21.35 -18.15 -11.99
CA SER A 361 -22.21 -18.67 -10.92
C SER A 361 -22.26 -17.74 -9.70
N LEU A 362 -21.13 -17.12 -9.33
CA LEU A 362 -21.10 -16.13 -8.25
C LEU A 362 -21.81 -14.84 -8.68
N TYR A 363 -21.56 -14.36 -9.88
CA TYR A 363 -22.16 -13.13 -10.41
C TYR A 363 -23.68 -13.21 -10.45
N ALA A 364 -24.24 -14.33 -10.93
CA ALA A 364 -25.68 -14.55 -10.98
C ALA A 364 -26.35 -14.50 -9.60
N ARG A 365 -25.63 -14.86 -8.54
CA ARG A 365 -26.14 -14.86 -7.16
C ARG A 365 -25.90 -13.55 -6.42
N LEU A 366 -24.81 -12.85 -6.72
CA LEU A 366 -24.38 -11.63 -6.02
C LEU A 366 -24.87 -10.34 -6.68
N SER A 367 -25.31 -10.42 -7.94
CA SER A 367 -25.89 -9.29 -8.65
C SER A 367 -27.22 -8.90 -8.00
N PRO A 368 -27.36 -7.65 -7.54
CA PRO A 368 -28.56 -7.21 -6.85
C PRO A 368 -29.74 -7.11 -7.83
N ASP A 369 -30.88 -7.65 -7.43
CA ASP A 369 -32.14 -7.51 -8.15
C ASP A 369 -32.65 -6.07 -8.06
N SER A 370 -32.79 -5.38 -9.20
CA SER A 370 -33.14 -3.96 -9.26
C SER A 370 -34.51 -3.66 -8.65
N GLU A 371 -35.47 -4.57 -8.77
CA GLU A 371 -36.82 -4.40 -8.21
C GLU A 371 -36.79 -4.53 -6.69
N LYS A 372 -36.10 -5.56 -6.17
CA LYS A 372 -35.94 -5.77 -4.72
C LYS A 372 -35.14 -4.63 -4.07
N MET A 373 -34.11 -4.14 -4.76
CA MET A 373 -33.36 -2.94 -4.33
C MET A 373 -34.28 -1.73 -4.20
N ALA A 374 -35.10 -1.45 -5.21
CA ALA A 374 -36.04 -0.33 -5.19
C ALA A 374 -37.07 -0.46 -4.04
N GLN A 375 -37.55 -1.67 -3.78
CA GLN A 375 -38.47 -1.94 -2.67
C GLN A 375 -37.80 -1.69 -1.30
N LEU A 376 -36.57 -2.15 -1.08
CA LEU A 376 -35.83 -1.88 0.16
C LEU A 376 -35.51 -0.38 0.32
N MET A 377 -35.18 0.32 -0.77
CA MET A 377 -34.96 1.76 -0.73
C MET A 377 -36.26 2.53 -0.40
N ALA A 378 -37.41 2.07 -0.89
CA ALA A 378 -38.72 2.63 -0.54
C ALA A 378 -39.05 2.46 0.95
N LEU A 379 -38.48 1.45 1.63
CA LEU A 379 -38.56 1.29 3.09
C LEU A 379 -37.62 2.23 3.87
N GLY A 380 -36.81 3.05 3.19
CA GLY A 380 -35.88 4.01 3.82
C GLY A 380 -34.48 3.45 4.07
N PHE A 381 -34.11 2.33 3.44
CA PHE A 381 -32.74 1.84 3.43
C PHE A 381 -31.91 2.56 2.35
N THR A 382 -30.63 2.76 2.63
CA THR A 382 -29.69 3.26 1.62
C THR A 382 -29.43 2.20 0.55
N GLU A 383 -29.00 2.62 -0.64
CA GLU A 383 -28.67 1.69 -1.73
C GLU A 383 -27.64 0.65 -1.29
N ARG A 384 -26.59 1.08 -0.58
CA ARG A 384 -25.57 0.20 0.01
C ARG A 384 -26.17 -0.84 0.95
N GLU A 385 -27.01 -0.41 1.89
CA GLU A 385 -27.63 -1.34 2.85
C GLU A 385 -28.51 -2.36 2.14
N ALA A 386 -29.30 -1.92 1.16
CA ALA A 386 -30.11 -2.81 0.35
C ALA A 386 -29.24 -3.84 -0.38
N ARG A 387 -28.13 -3.40 -0.99
CA ARG A 387 -27.22 -4.27 -1.73
C ARG A 387 -26.55 -5.31 -0.83
N LEU A 388 -25.96 -4.87 0.28
CA LEU A 388 -25.27 -5.76 1.23
C LEU A 388 -26.24 -6.67 1.99
N GLY A 389 -27.45 -6.18 2.28
CA GLY A 389 -28.52 -6.97 2.89
C GLY A 389 -29.01 -8.09 1.98
N LEU A 390 -29.31 -7.77 0.71
CA LEU A 390 -29.72 -8.78 -0.27
C LEU A 390 -28.63 -9.83 -0.50
N ARG A 391 -27.36 -9.42 -0.56
CA ARG A 391 -26.24 -10.38 -0.68
C ARG A 391 -26.16 -11.31 0.53
N ALA A 392 -26.24 -10.77 1.74
CA ALA A 392 -26.19 -11.57 2.97
C ALA A 392 -27.34 -12.58 3.06
N CYS A 393 -28.53 -12.22 2.58
CA CYS A 393 -29.74 -13.02 2.66
C CYS A 393 -30.07 -13.80 1.37
N GLY A 394 -29.11 -13.95 0.45
CA GLY A 394 -29.31 -14.72 -0.78
C GLY A 394 -30.41 -14.19 -1.70
N GLY A 395 -30.70 -12.89 -1.63
CA GLY A 395 -31.72 -12.21 -2.43
C GLY A 395 -33.13 -12.29 -1.87
N ASP A 396 -33.34 -12.80 -0.65
CA ASP A 396 -34.63 -12.72 0.05
C ASP A 396 -34.86 -11.30 0.58
N LEU A 397 -35.98 -10.68 0.18
CA LEU A 397 -36.30 -9.30 0.52
C LEU A 397 -36.70 -9.14 2.00
N GLN A 398 -37.45 -10.09 2.54
CA GLN A 398 -37.96 -9.99 3.91
C GLN A 398 -36.82 -10.22 4.91
N GLU A 399 -36.01 -11.26 4.68
CA GLU A 399 -34.83 -11.51 5.50
C GLU A 399 -33.81 -10.38 5.38
N ALA A 400 -33.62 -9.80 4.18
CA ALA A 400 -32.75 -8.63 4.01
C ALA A 400 -33.24 -7.42 4.82
N ALA A 401 -34.54 -7.12 4.81
CA ALA A 401 -35.10 -6.01 5.59
C ALA A 401 -34.87 -6.22 7.09
N ILE A 402 -35.13 -7.43 7.61
CA ILE A 402 -34.88 -7.79 9.01
C ILE A 402 -33.39 -7.65 9.34
N HIS A 403 -32.51 -8.23 8.52
CA HIS A 403 -31.07 -8.19 8.70
C HIS A 403 -30.53 -6.76 8.72
N ILE A 404 -31.00 -5.88 7.83
CA ILE A 404 -30.57 -4.47 7.80
C ILE A 404 -31.04 -3.75 9.07
N SER A 405 -32.29 -3.94 9.47
CA SER A 405 -32.85 -3.34 10.69
C SER A 405 -32.11 -3.78 11.96
N THR A 406 -31.84 -5.08 12.12
CA THR A 406 -31.06 -5.61 13.25
C THR A 406 -29.64 -5.03 13.24
N GLY A 407 -28.98 -5.00 12.08
CA GLY A 407 -27.63 -4.43 11.96
C GLY A 407 -27.58 -2.92 12.29
N ARG A 408 -28.61 -2.14 11.95
CA ARG A 408 -28.73 -0.73 12.38
C ARG A 408 -28.83 -0.62 13.90
N GLN A 409 -29.64 -1.46 14.53
CA GLN A 409 -29.81 -1.46 15.98
C GLN A 409 -28.50 -1.84 16.69
N GLU A 410 -27.87 -2.95 16.32
CA GLU A 410 -26.61 -3.41 16.91
C GLU A 410 -25.51 -2.35 16.78
N ARG A 411 -25.45 -1.66 15.65
CA ARG A 411 -24.49 -0.57 15.43
C ARG A 411 -24.78 0.64 16.29
N GLU A 412 -26.04 1.03 16.45
CA GLU A 412 -26.40 2.15 17.32
C GLU A 412 -26.09 1.81 18.77
N GLU A 413 -26.35 0.59 19.22
CA GLU A 413 -25.96 0.09 20.54
C GLU A 413 -24.44 0.09 20.74
N LEU A 414 -23.68 -0.33 19.73
CA LEU A 414 -22.22 -0.30 19.77
C LEU A 414 -21.70 1.14 19.85
N LYS A 415 -22.22 2.06 19.01
CA LYS A 415 -21.88 3.49 19.05
C LYS A 415 -22.19 4.11 20.40
N GLN A 416 -23.34 3.80 21.00
CA GLN A 416 -23.69 4.28 22.34
C GLN A 416 -22.74 3.73 23.41
N ARG A 417 -22.41 2.44 23.34
CA ARG A 417 -21.45 1.81 24.26
C ARG A 417 -20.07 2.43 24.15
N GLU A 418 -19.58 2.69 22.93
CA GLU A 418 -18.32 3.37 22.70
C GLU A 418 -18.33 4.82 23.20
N ARG A 419 -19.40 5.58 22.90
CA ARG A 419 -19.57 6.95 23.43
C ARG A 419 -19.54 6.97 24.96
N GLN A 420 -20.22 6.02 25.61
CA GLN A 420 -20.20 5.90 27.06
C GLN A 420 -18.80 5.57 27.60
N LYS A 421 -18.09 4.60 26.99
CA LYS A 421 -16.70 4.26 27.35
C LYS A 421 -15.76 5.45 27.19
N ARG A 422 -15.90 6.22 26.10
CA ARG A 422 -15.12 7.44 25.84
C ARG A 422 -15.40 8.51 26.90
N ARG A 423 -16.67 8.75 27.22
CA ARG A 423 -17.08 9.68 28.27
C ARG A 423 -16.49 9.31 29.63
N THR A 424 -16.61 8.04 30.04
CA THR A 424 -16.04 7.58 31.32
C THR A 424 -14.52 7.69 31.37
N ARG A 425 -13.84 7.43 30.25
CA ARG A 425 -12.39 7.61 30.12
C ARG A 425 -12.00 9.08 30.27
N MET A 426 -12.75 9.99 29.65
CA MET A 426 -12.47 11.43 29.75
C MET A 426 -12.73 11.99 31.15
N GLU A 427 -13.81 11.56 31.80
CA GLU A 427 -14.09 11.91 33.20
C GLU A 427 -12.93 11.45 34.10
N ALA A 428 -12.44 10.21 33.93
CA ALA A 428 -11.28 9.70 34.65
C ALA A 428 -10.00 10.52 34.39
N ILE A 429 -9.71 10.88 33.13
CA ILE A 429 -8.56 11.74 32.80
C ILE A 429 -8.69 13.12 33.47
N SER A 430 -9.89 13.72 33.43
CA SER A 430 -10.15 15.02 34.07
C SER A 430 -9.91 14.95 35.58
N THR A 431 -10.40 13.89 36.24
CA THR A 431 -10.18 13.73 37.70
C THR A 431 -8.71 13.67 38.08
N LEU A 432 -7.89 12.96 37.31
CA LEU A 432 -6.44 12.90 37.56
C LEU A 432 -5.74 14.22 37.18
N ALA A 433 -6.24 14.93 36.16
CA ALA A 433 -5.72 16.24 35.79
C ALA A 433 -6.01 17.31 36.85
N GLU A 434 -7.20 17.27 37.46
CA GLU A 434 -7.59 18.13 38.59
C GLU A 434 -6.71 17.88 39.83
N LEU A 435 -6.17 16.67 39.99
CA LEU A 435 -5.18 16.33 41.02
C LEU A 435 -3.76 16.83 40.69
N GLY A 436 -3.57 17.50 39.56
CA GLY A 436 -2.31 18.14 39.17
C GLY A 436 -1.41 17.34 38.23
N PHE A 437 -1.86 16.17 37.77
CA PHE A 437 -1.12 15.40 36.76
C PHE A 437 -1.38 15.93 35.35
N SER A 438 -0.44 15.75 34.43
CA SER A 438 -0.70 16.07 33.02
C SER A 438 -1.76 15.12 32.45
N ARG A 439 -2.58 15.60 31.50
CA ARG A 439 -3.59 14.75 30.83
C ARG A 439 -2.96 13.53 30.15
N SER A 440 -1.76 13.69 29.58
CA SER A 440 -1.02 12.60 28.94
C SER A 440 -0.54 11.57 29.97
N ASP A 441 -0.03 12.00 31.13
CA ASP A 441 0.36 11.07 32.21
C ASP A 441 -0.87 10.33 32.76
N ALA A 442 -1.95 11.05 33.01
CA ALA A 442 -3.22 10.49 33.43
C ALA A 442 -3.74 9.43 32.45
N ALA A 443 -3.75 9.73 31.15
CA ALA A 443 -4.17 8.79 30.11
C ALA A 443 -3.28 7.54 30.05
N ARG A 444 -1.95 7.71 30.13
CA ARG A 444 -1.01 6.58 30.16
C ARG A 444 -1.21 5.71 31.39
N ALA A 445 -1.35 6.31 32.57
CA ALA A 445 -1.58 5.58 33.81
C ALA A 445 -2.92 4.84 33.80
N LEU A 446 -3.98 5.48 33.28
CA LEU A 446 -5.29 4.83 33.09
C LEU A 446 -5.23 3.66 32.11
N HIS A 447 -4.46 3.79 31.03
CA HIS A 447 -4.23 2.68 30.10
C HIS A 447 -3.52 1.50 30.80
N HIS A 448 -2.51 1.76 31.63
CA HIS A 448 -1.84 0.71 32.42
C HIS A 448 -2.71 0.12 33.54
N ALA A 449 -3.68 0.88 34.01
CA ALA A 449 -4.62 0.48 35.05
C ALA A 449 -5.91 -0.16 34.50
N ASP A 450 -6.01 -0.42 33.19
CA ASP A 450 -7.21 -0.91 32.49
C ASP A 450 -8.46 -0.07 32.83
N GLY A 451 -8.30 1.25 32.95
CA GLY A 451 -9.37 2.22 33.25
C GLY A 451 -9.71 2.39 34.73
N ASN A 452 -8.99 1.75 35.66
CA ASN A 452 -9.20 1.94 37.10
C ASN A 452 -8.48 3.21 37.61
N VAL A 453 -9.25 4.18 38.11
CA VAL A 453 -8.72 5.49 38.55
C VAL A 453 -7.78 5.37 39.75
N ASP A 454 -8.14 4.58 40.76
CA ASP A 454 -7.32 4.42 41.98
C ASP A 454 -5.97 3.78 41.66
N ARG A 455 -5.98 2.75 40.81
CA ARG A 455 -4.76 2.09 40.36
C ARG A 455 -3.92 3.01 39.45
N ALA A 456 -4.56 3.82 38.60
CA ALA A 456 -3.85 4.82 37.80
C ALA A 456 -3.19 5.89 38.67
N TYR A 457 -3.88 6.36 39.70
CA TYR A 457 -3.34 7.29 40.68
C TYR A 457 -2.12 6.71 41.41
N ALA A 458 -2.18 5.44 41.82
CA ALA A 458 -1.02 4.75 42.42
C ALA A 458 0.19 4.69 41.47
N ILE A 459 -0.03 4.35 40.19
CA ILE A 459 1.02 4.33 39.17
C ILE A 459 1.66 5.71 38.98
N LEU A 460 0.86 6.77 39.00
CA LEU A 460 1.32 8.16 38.88
C LEU A 460 2.16 8.60 40.09
N LEU A 461 1.75 8.20 41.29
CA LEU A 461 2.53 8.46 42.50
C LEU A 461 3.88 7.74 42.48
N ASP A 462 3.91 6.44 42.15
CA ASP A 462 5.15 5.66 42.09
C ASP A 462 6.15 6.22 41.07
N SER A 463 5.65 6.67 39.92
CA SER A 463 6.49 7.30 38.88
C SER A 463 6.98 8.70 39.28
N SER A 464 6.17 9.47 40.01
CA SER A 464 6.61 10.76 40.58
C SER A 464 7.68 10.58 41.67
N HIS A 465 7.57 9.54 42.50
CA HIS A 465 8.57 9.19 43.51
C HIS A 465 9.86 8.64 42.90
N ALA A 466 9.79 7.88 41.80
CA ALA A 466 10.97 7.43 41.06
C ALA A 466 11.74 8.60 40.43
N ALA A 467 11.04 9.58 39.85
CA ALA A 467 11.65 10.80 39.30
C ALA A 467 12.29 11.69 40.39
N GLN A 468 11.71 11.74 41.59
CA GLN A 468 12.29 12.42 42.76
C GLN A 468 13.47 11.64 43.36
N ALA A 469 13.45 10.31 43.34
CA ALA A 469 14.55 9.47 43.82
C ALA A 469 15.79 9.53 42.90
N THR A 470 15.60 9.68 41.57
CA THR A 470 16.70 9.92 40.63
C THR A 470 17.31 11.32 40.76
N ASN A 471 16.54 12.32 41.20
CA ASN A 471 17.06 13.65 41.50
C ASN A 471 17.97 13.69 42.74
N ASN A 472 17.89 12.69 43.62
CA ASN A 472 18.73 12.62 44.81
C ASN A 472 19.92 11.65 44.68
N ASN A 473 20.03 10.87 43.59
CA ASN A 473 21.08 9.86 43.40
C ASN A 473 21.54 9.74 41.92
N THR A 474 21.82 10.86 41.25
CA THR A 474 22.60 10.85 40.00
C THR A 474 23.75 11.85 40.09
N GLU A 475 24.98 11.34 40.10
CA GLU A 475 26.26 12.04 40.22
C GLU A 475 26.61 12.95 39.02
N GLY A 476 25.84 14.01 38.75
CA GLY A 476 26.11 14.90 37.60
C GLY A 476 25.73 16.37 37.78
N GLY A 477 25.46 16.83 38.99
CA GLY A 477 25.14 18.22 39.30
C GLY A 477 26.28 18.92 40.05
N VAL A 478 26.46 20.22 39.82
CA VAL A 478 27.44 21.07 40.53
C VAL A 478 27.16 21.03 42.03
N THR A 479 27.94 20.26 42.79
CA THR A 479 27.84 20.23 44.26
C THR A 479 28.68 21.36 44.87
N PRO A 480 28.23 21.97 45.98
CA PRO A 480 28.93 23.10 46.61
C PRO A 480 30.37 22.76 47.03
N GLU A 481 30.63 21.50 47.38
CA GLU A 481 31.97 20.99 47.74
C GLU A 481 32.95 21.03 46.56
N LYS A 482 32.49 20.77 45.33
CA LYS A 482 33.30 20.82 44.11
C LYS A 482 33.63 22.25 43.69
N VAL A 483 32.70 23.18 43.93
CA VAL A 483 32.93 24.63 43.73
C VAL A 483 33.98 25.12 44.74
N GLU A 484 33.91 24.65 45.98
CA GLU A 484 34.87 25.00 47.04
C GLU A 484 36.30 24.48 46.76
N GLN A 485 36.43 23.31 46.11
CA GLN A 485 37.73 22.79 45.64
C GLN A 485 38.36 23.70 44.58
N LEU A 486 37.58 24.21 43.61
CA LEU A 486 38.09 25.15 42.59
C LEU A 486 38.40 26.53 43.18
N LEU A 487 37.62 26.98 44.15
CA LEU A 487 37.90 28.21 44.92
C LEU A 487 39.22 28.10 45.69
N TYR A 488 39.49 26.94 46.30
CA TYR A 488 40.74 26.69 47.01
C TYR A 488 41.97 26.70 46.08
N LEU A 489 41.78 26.35 44.80
CA LEU A 489 42.81 26.42 43.76
C LEU A 489 43.01 27.86 43.22
N GLY A 490 42.25 28.84 43.71
CA GLY A 490 42.41 30.27 43.38
C GLY A 490 41.52 30.78 42.26
N PHE A 491 40.54 30.00 41.79
CA PHE A 491 39.58 30.43 40.79
C PHE A 491 38.39 31.17 41.41
N GLU A 492 37.86 32.18 40.72
CA GLU A 492 36.66 32.89 41.18
C GLU A 492 35.41 32.01 41.15
N ARG A 493 34.49 32.25 42.10
CA ARG A 493 33.29 31.43 42.30
C ARG A 493 32.45 31.31 41.04
N ASP A 494 32.23 32.43 40.36
CA ASP A 494 31.34 32.50 39.18
C ASP A 494 31.94 31.72 38.01
N SER A 495 33.26 31.81 37.80
CA SER A 495 33.98 31.02 36.79
C SER A 495 34.01 29.53 37.13
N ALA A 496 34.20 29.17 38.41
CA ALA A 496 34.21 27.79 38.89
C ALA A 496 32.84 27.11 38.73
N GLU A 497 31.76 27.80 39.08
CA GLU A 497 30.39 27.31 38.88
C GLU A 497 30.07 27.15 37.39
N ALA A 498 30.45 28.12 36.56
CA ALA A 498 30.25 28.07 35.11
C ALA A 498 31.03 26.90 34.47
N ALA A 499 32.30 26.70 34.85
CA ALA A 499 33.13 25.61 34.34
C ALA A 499 32.55 24.24 34.72
N LEU A 500 32.13 24.07 35.98
CA LEU A 500 31.50 22.82 36.44
C LEU A 500 30.15 22.56 35.77
N ARG A 501 29.40 23.61 35.40
CA ARG A 501 28.18 23.45 34.59
C ARG A 501 28.49 22.96 33.18
N LEU A 502 29.54 23.49 32.56
CA LEU A 502 29.94 23.12 31.21
C LEU A 502 30.57 21.71 31.13
N THR A 503 31.22 21.25 32.20
CA THR A 503 31.86 19.93 32.26
C THR A 503 31.03 18.86 32.97
N GLY A 504 29.74 19.12 33.25
CA GLY A 504 28.85 18.15 33.89
C GLY A 504 29.26 17.76 35.32
N GLY A 505 29.94 18.66 36.03
CA GLY A 505 30.35 18.48 37.42
C GLY A 505 31.66 17.70 37.61
N ASP A 506 32.47 17.51 36.57
CA ASP A 506 33.83 16.97 36.70
C ASP A 506 34.85 18.08 37.03
N VAL A 507 35.51 17.95 38.18
CA VAL A 507 36.44 18.94 38.73
C VAL A 507 37.74 19.00 37.95
N GLN A 508 38.25 17.86 37.46
CA GLN A 508 39.51 17.84 36.71
C GLN A 508 39.35 18.53 35.35
N SER A 509 38.30 18.18 34.61
CA SER A 509 37.97 18.84 33.34
C SER A 509 37.64 20.33 33.54
N ALA A 510 36.93 20.70 34.61
CA ALA A 510 36.64 22.11 34.93
C ALA A 510 37.91 22.90 35.26
N THR A 511 38.87 22.30 35.99
CA THR A 511 40.16 22.92 36.28
C THR A 511 40.97 23.15 35.01
N GLN A 512 41.01 22.15 34.12
CA GLN A 512 41.70 22.26 32.83
C GLN A 512 41.09 23.37 31.95
N LEU A 513 39.76 23.42 31.85
CA LEU A 513 39.02 24.44 31.12
C LEU A 513 39.32 25.85 31.66
N LEU A 514 39.42 26.00 32.98
CA LEU A 514 39.74 27.29 33.63
C LEU A 514 41.21 27.68 33.43
N LEU A 515 42.15 26.73 33.48
CA LEU A 515 43.56 27.00 33.22
C LEU A 515 43.79 27.43 31.76
N ASP A 516 43.16 26.75 30.81
CA ASP A 516 43.28 27.06 29.38
C ASP A 516 42.70 28.44 29.03
N ASN A 517 41.72 28.92 29.79
CA ASN A 517 41.08 30.23 29.62
C ASN A 517 41.55 31.29 30.66
N GLN A 518 42.72 31.08 31.30
CA GLN A 518 43.32 32.02 32.27
C GLN A 518 42.37 32.45 33.42
N GLY A 519 41.46 31.57 33.84
CA GLY A 519 40.53 31.80 34.95
C GLY A 519 39.26 32.58 34.61
N VAL A 520 39.07 33.01 33.36
CA VAL A 520 37.90 33.78 32.92
C VAL A 520 37.27 33.12 31.68
N LEU A 521 36.02 32.66 31.82
CA LEU A 521 35.29 32.06 30.70
C LEU A 521 34.58 33.13 29.88
N SER A 522 34.89 33.20 28.58
CA SER A 522 34.26 34.14 27.64
C SER A 522 32.76 33.85 27.45
N PRO A 523 31.91 34.87 27.24
CA PRO A 523 30.46 34.71 27.08
C PRO A 523 30.04 33.87 25.85
N GLU A 524 30.93 33.66 24.87
CA GLU A 524 30.70 32.72 23.75
C GLU A 524 30.63 31.25 24.19
N LEU A 525 31.34 30.85 25.25
CA LEU A 525 31.32 29.46 25.79
C LEU A 525 30.12 29.20 26.70
N LEU A 526 29.43 30.25 27.16
CA LEU A 526 28.22 30.18 27.99
C LEU A 526 26.94 30.08 27.17
N SER A 527 27.05 30.13 25.85
CA SER A 527 25.93 29.91 24.93
C SER A 527 25.75 28.40 24.70
N PRO A 528 24.54 27.84 24.83
CA PRO A 528 24.36 26.40 24.70
C PRO A 528 24.70 25.98 23.25
N PRO A 529 25.49 24.91 23.05
CA PRO A 529 25.59 24.29 21.73
C PRO A 529 24.22 23.72 21.38
N SER A 530 23.64 24.17 20.27
CA SER A 530 22.42 23.62 19.68
C SER A 530 22.61 22.12 19.43
N THR A 531 22.25 21.32 20.42
CA THR A 531 22.21 19.86 20.37
C THR A 531 20.74 19.48 20.29
N SER A 532 20.38 19.02 19.10
CA SER A 532 19.12 18.39 18.74
C SER A 532 18.76 17.29 19.74
N SER A 533 17.99 17.67 20.75
CA SER A 533 17.39 16.78 21.74
C SER A 533 15.90 17.10 21.77
N SER A 534 15.10 16.18 21.25
CA SER A 534 13.64 16.22 21.18
C SER A 534 13.02 16.43 22.56
N SER A 535 12.63 17.66 22.88
CA SER A 535 11.69 17.99 23.95
C SER A 535 10.30 18.17 23.33
N SER A 536 9.48 17.13 23.46
CA SER A 536 8.03 17.20 23.21
C SER A 536 7.38 18.12 24.24
N SER A 537 7.07 19.35 23.83
CA SER A 537 6.09 20.19 24.49
C SER A 537 4.76 20.05 23.74
N PRO A 538 3.64 19.73 24.42
CA PRO A 538 2.32 19.74 23.79
C PRO A 538 1.74 21.16 23.83
N SER A 539 0.74 21.44 22.98
CA SER A 539 0.02 22.71 22.86
C SER A 539 0.65 23.75 21.91
N SER A 540 0.64 23.43 20.63
CA SER A 540 0.04 24.24 19.56
C SER A 540 0.02 23.34 18.32
N GLU A 541 -1.12 22.76 17.98
CA GLU A 541 -1.23 22.13 16.66
C GLU A 541 -0.91 23.21 15.63
N GLU A 542 0.11 22.99 14.80
CA GLU A 542 0.27 23.86 13.64
C GLU A 542 -0.99 23.69 12.78
N PRO A 543 -1.59 24.78 12.26
CA PRO A 543 -2.81 24.69 11.46
C PRO A 543 -2.68 23.73 10.26
N LYS A 544 -1.44 23.44 9.84
CA LYS A 544 -1.10 22.46 8.80
C LYS A 544 -1.32 21.01 9.24
N ASP A 545 -1.11 20.66 10.50
CA ASP A 545 -1.29 19.28 10.99
C ASP A 545 -2.76 18.91 11.07
N SER A 546 -3.62 19.84 11.50
CA SER A 546 -5.08 19.63 11.51
C SER A 546 -5.64 19.50 10.08
N GLU A 547 -5.10 20.25 9.11
CA GLU A 547 -5.46 20.12 7.69
C GLU A 547 -5.13 18.72 7.15
N LEU A 548 -3.92 18.21 7.41
CA LEU A 548 -3.48 16.88 6.96
C LEU A 548 -4.32 15.75 7.57
N VAL A 549 -4.71 15.90 8.84
CA VAL A 549 -5.58 14.93 9.50
C VAL A 549 -6.98 14.95 8.86
N ASN A 550 -7.55 16.12 8.63
CA ASN A 550 -8.87 16.23 8.01
C ASN A 550 -8.91 15.65 6.59
N GLU A 551 -7.90 15.92 5.76
CA GLU A 551 -7.76 15.33 4.42
C GLU A 551 -7.82 13.79 4.49
N VAL A 552 -7.05 13.21 5.40
CA VAL A 552 -6.98 11.76 5.56
C VAL A 552 -8.29 11.16 6.10
N LEU A 553 -8.99 11.87 6.98
CA LEU A 553 -10.27 11.41 7.53
C LEU A 553 -11.39 11.35 6.47
N GLU A 554 -11.33 12.19 5.43
CA GLU A 554 -12.29 12.16 4.31
C GLU A 554 -12.15 10.88 3.46
N ASP A 555 -10.96 10.29 3.41
CA ASP A 555 -10.72 9.06 2.65
C ASP A 555 -11.07 7.78 3.43
N ILE A 556 -11.22 7.87 4.76
CA ILE A 556 -11.61 6.73 5.60
C ILE A 556 -13.09 6.44 5.39
N ALA A 557 -13.40 5.22 4.94
CA ALA A 557 -14.77 4.78 4.79
C ALA A 557 -15.56 4.90 6.11
N HIS A 558 -16.73 5.53 6.05
CA HIS A 558 -17.61 5.69 7.21
C HIS A 558 -18.19 4.38 7.77
N HIS A 559 -17.97 3.26 7.08
CA HIS A 559 -18.50 1.97 7.48
C HIS A 559 -17.58 0.83 7.05
N GLU A 560 -17.25 -0.03 8.01
CA GLU A 560 -16.23 -1.09 7.94
C GLU A 560 -16.35 -2.03 6.72
N GLU A 561 -17.56 -2.32 6.23
CA GLU A 561 -17.80 -3.25 5.13
C GLU A 561 -17.86 -2.53 3.77
N ASP A 562 -17.33 -1.31 3.65
CA ASP A 562 -17.44 -0.49 2.44
C ASP A 562 -16.69 -1.11 1.26
N TYR A 563 -15.61 -1.83 1.56
CA TYR A 563 -14.84 -2.59 0.58
C TYR A 563 -15.61 -3.80 0.00
N LEU A 564 -16.71 -4.22 0.64
CA LEU A 564 -17.60 -5.29 0.15
C LEU A 564 -18.75 -4.74 -0.70
N ASP A 565 -18.99 -3.43 -0.67
CA ASP A 565 -20.05 -2.77 -1.43
C ASP A 565 -19.63 -2.47 -2.88
N LEU A 566 -19.41 -3.54 -3.66
CA LEU A 566 -19.13 -3.45 -5.08
C LEU A 566 -20.43 -3.41 -5.90
N THR A 567 -20.53 -2.56 -6.93
CA THR A 567 -21.66 -2.57 -7.88
C THR A 567 -21.61 -3.78 -8.82
N LEU A 568 -20.42 -4.36 -9.01
CA LEU A 568 -20.11 -5.40 -10.00
C LEU A 568 -20.19 -4.95 -11.47
N GLU A 569 -20.18 -3.64 -11.73
CA GLU A 569 -20.21 -3.08 -13.09
C GLU A 569 -18.91 -3.36 -13.86
N GLU A 570 -17.76 -3.01 -13.28
CA GLU A 570 -16.46 -3.25 -13.91
C GLU A 570 -16.17 -4.77 -14.04
N GLU A 571 -16.58 -5.56 -13.04
CA GLU A 571 -16.52 -7.03 -13.11
C GLU A 571 -17.34 -7.56 -14.28
N ASN A 572 -18.54 -7.02 -14.52
CA ASN A 572 -19.37 -7.43 -15.65
C ASN A 572 -18.72 -7.09 -17.00
N GLU A 573 -18.11 -5.92 -17.12
CA GLU A 573 -17.34 -5.53 -18.31
C GLU A 573 -16.19 -6.52 -18.58
N LEU A 574 -15.44 -6.87 -17.54
CA LEU A 574 -14.34 -7.83 -17.65
C LEU A 574 -14.84 -9.26 -17.92
N ILE A 575 -15.94 -9.69 -17.30
CA ILE A 575 -16.59 -10.97 -17.60
C ILE A 575 -16.98 -11.03 -19.09
N ALA A 576 -17.61 -9.99 -19.62
CA ALA A 576 -17.99 -9.91 -21.03
C ALA A 576 -16.76 -9.95 -21.95
N ALA A 577 -15.70 -9.21 -21.61
CA ALA A 577 -14.43 -9.26 -22.35
C ALA A 577 -13.81 -10.67 -22.34
N MET A 578 -13.79 -11.33 -21.17
CA MET A 578 -13.28 -12.69 -21.02
C MET A 578 -14.07 -13.71 -21.84
N LYS A 579 -15.41 -13.58 -21.88
CA LYS A 579 -16.25 -14.41 -22.76
C LYS A 579 -15.88 -14.21 -24.22
N ALA A 580 -15.79 -12.95 -24.67
CA ALA A 580 -15.40 -12.64 -26.05
C ALA A 580 -14.01 -13.21 -26.39
N TYR A 581 -13.07 -13.19 -25.46
CA TYR A 581 -11.74 -13.75 -25.65
C TYR A 581 -11.70 -15.29 -25.73
N LEU A 582 -12.53 -15.98 -24.93
CA LEU A 582 -12.57 -17.44 -24.88
C LEU A 582 -13.49 -18.06 -25.96
N CYS A 583 -14.46 -17.30 -26.47
CA CYS A 583 -15.36 -17.69 -27.55
C CYS A 583 -14.83 -17.38 -28.96
N ARG A 584 -13.58 -16.91 -29.10
CA ARG A 584 -12.89 -16.83 -30.39
C ARG A 584 -12.63 -18.24 -30.93
N GLU A 585 -13.68 -18.89 -31.43
CA GLU A 585 -13.58 -20.02 -32.35
C GLU A 585 -13.55 -19.47 -33.78
N PRO A 586 -12.85 -20.14 -34.71
CA PRO A 586 -12.70 -19.64 -36.07
C PRO A 586 -14.08 -19.48 -36.70
N ALA A 587 -14.30 -18.33 -37.35
CA ALA A 587 -15.37 -18.22 -38.33
C ALA A 587 -15.20 -19.41 -39.30
N GLN A 588 -16.14 -20.34 -39.28
CA GLN A 588 -16.19 -21.42 -40.27
C GLN A 588 -16.21 -20.74 -41.64
N THR A 589 -15.07 -20.74 -42.33
CA THR A 589 -15.03 -20.49 -43.75
C THR A 589 -15.80 -21.63 -44.41
N VAL A 590 -17.03 -21.32 -44.77
CA VAL A 590 -17.87 -22.12 -45.68
C VAL A 590 -17.19 -22.22 -47.03
#